data_AF-A0A2N1QJM4-F1
#
_entry.id   AF-A0A2N1QJM4-F1
#
_cell.length_a   1.000
_cell.length_b   1.000
_cell.length_c   1.000
_cell.angle_alpha   90.00
_cell.angle_beta   90.00
_cell.angle_gamma   90.00
#
_symmetry.space_group_name_H-M   'P 1'
#
loop_
_entity.id
_entity.type
_entity.pdbx_description
1 polymer ?
#
loop_
_entity_poly.entity_id
_entity_poly.type
_entity_poly.pdbx_seq_one_letter_code
_entity_poly.pdbx_strand_id
1 'polypeptide(L)'
;MDETLHLIKTAYEHDRNTLAFRHLRKLYLQCEVNNQFEEAYDLRLKSIELLLSLGKISTAKNLIEVLERKLSLVTNPLITARYHHALGVLNFYQNHIIEALENFENSMTLSNNLNENVQWNNTRLWREIALINFYEPSGLENTLQMITELNYQKSWMTSMLCAHYLIGAYRLNKPVTETTYQLLNSLVEPSYFGPYALYQIGLILLNRYESDELSIKLFELSKVISKTQGIKGDFRIIHTFFTQYPEVLTINDALLTSWNKTYLLPLIKANEQDQSKLFSNVSDEPKVSVTSCLNCDNRCCYDGVYVTYAEEEKIKRHIQKFPEDFKRVPSDFLENGDWEFLFGGKRTKRVFHEYLRDDYPAHFEKTICIFALEDGSCSLQRSAIKHHMHPWSVKPELCWEFPLIGLFNEDALNKPHYFGEKDPHYFDESQPGYLSFLPCSKVTEDGISWKKMYKNELQYYLAKKTSKK
;
A
#
# COMPACT_ATOMS: atom_id res chain seq x y z
N MET A 1 19.98 -19.33 -25.58
CA MET A 1 19.14 -18.86 -24.46
C MET A 1 19.63 -17.50 -23.98
N ASP A 2 20.94 -17.35 -23.80
CA ASP A 2 21.60 -16.14 -23.30
C ASP A 2 21.34 -14.88 -24.12
N GLU A 3 21.39 -14.96 -25.46
CA GLU A 3 21.07 -13.82 -26.33
C GLU A 3 19.61 -13.35 -26.14
N THR A 4 18.65 -14.27 -26.07
CA THR A 4 17.24 -13.94 -25.83
C THR A 4 17.02 -13.35 -24.44
N LEU A 5 17.72 -13.86 -23.41
CA LEU A 5 17.66 -13.32 -22.05
C LEU A 5 18.26 -11.92 -21.98
N HIS A 6 19.36 -11.68 -22.67
CA HIS A 6 19.96 -10.34 -22.81
C HIS A 6 19.01 -9.36 -23.52
N LEU A 7 18.32 -9.81 -24.58
CA LEU A 7 17.30 -9.02 -25.28
C LEU A 7 16.10 -8.70 -24.37
N ILE A 8 15.63 -9.66 -23.56
CA ILE A 8 14.55 -9.43 -22.58
C ILE A 8 14.99 -8.41 -21.54
N LYS A 9 16.20 -8.55 -20.98
CA LYS A 9 16.75 -7.62 -20.00
C LYS A 9 16.84 -6.20 -20.58
N THR A 10 17.45 -6.06 -21.75
CA THR A 10 17.58 -4.80 -22.48
C THR A 10 16.22 -4.21 -22.82
N ALA A 11 15.26 -5.04 -23.26
CA ALA A 11 13.91 -4.58 -23.56
C ALA A 11 13.15 -4.14 -22.31
N TYR A 12 13.34 -4.79 -21.16
CA TYR A 12 12.73 -4.37 -19.90
C TYR A 12 13.30 -3.05 -19.40
N GLU A 13 14.64 -2.91 -19.44
CA GLU A 13 15.35 -1.69 -19.03
C GLU A 13 14.97 -0.48 -19.90
N HIS A 14 14.68 -0.69 -21.19
CA HIS A 14 14.24 0.36 -22.12
C HIS A 14 12.72 0.42 -22.33
N ASP A 15 11.91 -0.16 -21.43
CA ASP A 15 10.44 -0.13 -21.47
C ASP A 15 9.82 -0.60 -22.80
N ARG A 16 10.47 -1.52 -23.50
CA ARG A 16 9.97 -2.21 -24.70
C ARG A 16 9.16 -3.45 -24.31
N ASN A 17 8.15 -3.27 -23.46
CA ASN A 17 7.40 -4.36 -22.83
C ASN A 17 6.75 -5.33 -23.83
N THR A 18 6.28 -4.85 -24.99
CA THR A 18 5.73 -5.75 -26.04
C THR A 18 6.81 -6.67 -26.60
N LEU A 19 8.02 -6.15 -26.81
CA LEU A 19 9.15 -6.93 -27.30
C LEU A 19 9.57 -7.96 -26.24
N ALA A 20 9.76 -7.53 -24.99
CA ALA A 20 10.08 -8.41 -23.87
C ALA A 20 9.06 -9.55 -23.73
N PHE A 21 7.76 -9.23 -23.81
CA PHE A 21 6.70 -10.23 -23.73
C PHE A 21 6.73 -11.25 -24.89
N ARG A 22 6.99 -10.80 -26.13
CA ARG A 22 7.13 -11.72 -27.28
C ARG A 22 8.29 -12.69 -27.09
N HIS A 23 9.43 -12.21 -26.59
CA HIS A 23 10.59 -13.07 -26.33
C HIS A 23 10.35 -14.04 -25.17
N LEU A 24 9.73 -13.60 -24.08
CA LEU A 24 9.34 -14.49 -22.98
C LEU A 24 8.39 -15.59 -23.45
N ARG A 25 7.39 -15.26 -24.26
CA ARG A 25 6.47 -16.24 -24.84
C ARG A 25 7.22 -17.28 -25.69
N LYS A 26 8.19 -16.84 -26.49
CA LYS A 26 9.03 -17.74 -27.30
C LYS A 26 9.86 -18.67 -26.42
N LEU A 27 10.52 -18.15 -25.39
CA LEU A 27 11.30 -18.97 -24.44
C LEU A 27 10.43 -19.97 -23.70
N TYR A 28 9.25 -19.54 -23.25
CA TYR A 28 8.31 -20.41 -22.54
C TYR A 28 7.88 -21.60 -23.42
N LEU A 29 7.53 -21.36 -24.68
CA LEU A 29 7.17 -22.44 -25.62
C LEU A 29 8.34 -23.41 -25.84
N GLN A 30 9.59 -22.90 -25.84
CA GLN A 30 10.78 -23.75 -25.93
C GLN A 30 10.97 -24.60 -24.67
N CYS A 31 10.80 -24.03 -23.47
CA CYS A 31 10.89 -24.78 -22.21
C CYS A 31 9.82 -25.87 -22.11
N GLU A 32 8.59 -25.61 -22.56
CA GLU A 32 7.54 -26.64 -22.59
C GLU A 32 7.87 -27.81 -23.52
N VAL A 33 8.37 -27.53 -24.73
CA VAL A 33 8.80 -28.59 -25.67
C VAL A 33 9.92 -29.43 -25.07
N ASN A 34 10.78 -28.84 -24.25
CA ASN A 34 11.92 -29.50 -23.62
C ASN A 34 11.61 -30.14 -22.25
N ASN A 35 10.35 -30.14 -21.79
CA ASN A 35 9.94 -30.61 -20.45
C ASN A 35 10.66 -29.89 -19.27
N GLN A 36 11.07 -28.64 -19.47
CA GLN A 36 11.70 -27.78 -18.47
C GLN A 36 10.62 -27.01 -17.69
N PHE A 37 9.89 -27.73 -16.83
CA PHE A 37 8.70 -27.22 -16.18
C PHE A 37 8.97 -26.01 -15.26
N GLU A 38 10.04 -26.05 -14.47
CA GLU A 38 10.39 -24.96 -13.54
C GLU A 38 10.77 -23.67 -14.28
N GLU A 39 11.57 -23.78 -15.32
CA GLU A 39 11.96 -22.64 -16.16
C GLU A 39 10.76 -22.07 -16.92
N ALA A 40 9.88 -22.93 -17.44
CA ALA A 40 8.63 -22.50 -18.06
C ALA A 40 7.74 -21.73 -17.06
N TYR A 41 7.71 -22.18 -15.80
CA TYR A 41 6.97 -21.54 -14.73
C TYR A 41 7.54 -20.17 -14.36
N ASP A 42 8.86 -20.08 -14.21
CA ASP A 42 9.56 -18.83 -13.94
C ASP A 42 9.35 -17.78 -15.05
N LEU A 43 9.41 -18.21 -16.31
CA LEU A 43 9.16 -17.32 -17.46
C LEU A 43 7.71 -16.80 -17.48
N ARG A 44 6.74 -17.64 -17.11
CA ARG A 44 5.34 -17.23 -16.97
C ARG A 44 5.18 -16.21 -15.83
N LEU A 45 5.83 -16.43 -14.68
CA LEU A 45 5.80 -15.49 -13.56
C LEU A 45 6.35 -14.12 -13.96
N LYS A 46 7.51 -14.07 -14.63
CA LYS A 46 8.10 -12.83 -15.16
C LYS A 46 7.19 -12.11 -16.17
N SER A 47 6.34 -12.84 -16.88
CA SER A 47 5.42 -12.25 -17.87
C SER A 47 4.24 -11.51 -17.22
N ILE A 48 3.93 -11.77 -15.94
CA ILE A 48 2.79 -11.16 -15.26
C ILE A 48 2.96 -9.65 -15.11
N GLU A 49 4.09 -9.18 -14.60
CA GLU A 49 4.37 -7.74 -14.50
C GLU A 49 4.31 -7.05 -15.87
N LEU A 50 4.79 -7.72 -16.91
CA LEU A 50 4.73 -7.18 -18.27
C LEU A 50 3.29 -7.10 -18.78
N LEU A 51 2.48 -8.13 -18.55
CA LEU A 51 1.06 -8.09 -18.89
C LEU A 51 0.34 -6.95 -18.16
N LEU A 52 0.61 -6.79 -16.86
CA LEU A 52 0.08 -5.69 -16.06
C LEU A 52 0.52 -4.33 -16.62
N SER A 53 1.81 -4.16 -16.92
CA SER A 53 2.31 -2.92 -17.53
C SER A 53 1.66 -2.60 -18.87
N LEU A 54 1.28 -3.62 -19.65
CA LEU A 54 0.64 -3.50 -20.96
C LEU A 54 -0.89 -3.31 -20.88
N GLY A 55 -1.46 -3.11 -19.70
CA GLY A 55 -2.92 -2.95 -19.54
C GLY A 55 -3.71 -4.26 -19.58
N LYS A 56 -3.05 -5.43 -19.52
CA LYS A 56 -3.66 -6.76 -19.71
C LYS A 56 -3.95 -7.49 -18.40
N ILE A 57 -4.63 -6.82 -17.46
CA ILE A 57 -4.94 -7.38 -16.12
C ILE A 57 -5.67 -8.73 -16.22
N SER A 58 -6.71 -8.86 -17.04
CA SER A 58 -7.47 -10.12 -17.14
C SER A 58 -6.59 -11.29 -17.60
N THR A 59 -5.64 -11.04 -18.51
CA THR A 59 -4.68 -12.08 -18.95
C THR A 59 -3.71 -12.44 -17.83
N ALA A 60 -3.20 -11.44 -17.09
CA ALA A 60 -2.33 -11.67 -15.95
C ALA A 60 -3.01 -12.49 -14.85
N LYS A 61 -4.28 -12.15 -14.53
CA LYS A 61 -5.11 -12.88 -13.57
C LYS A 61 -5.32 -14.35 -13.98
N ASN A 62 -5.77 -14.59 -15.21
CA ASN A 62 -5.96 -15.96 -15.71
C ASN A 62 -4.66 -16.77 -15.67
N LEU A 63 -3.51 -16.13 -15.93
CA LEU A 63 -2.21 -16.78 -15.84
C LEU A 63 -1.87 -17.17 -14.40
N ILE A 64 -2.08 -16.28 -13.42
CA ILE A 64 -1.93 -16.58 -11.99
C ILE A 64 -2.80 -17.77 -11.58
N GLU A 65 -4.09 -17.80 -11.95
CA GLU A 65 -5.02 -18.91 -11.61
C GLU A 65 -4.60 -20.26 -12.23
N VAL A 66 -3.96 -20.23 -13.41
CA VAL A 66 -3.37 -21.44 -14.02
C VAL A 66 -2.13 -21.89 -13.27
N LEU A 67 -1.28 -20.95 -12.83
CA LEU A 67 -0.08 -21.25 -12.07
C LEU A 67 -0.47 -21.81 -10.69
N GLU A 68 -1.35 -21.16 -9.95
CA GLU A 68 -1.80 -21.56 -8.61
C GLU A 68 -2.19 -23.05 -8.53
N ARG A 69 -3.01 -23.53 -9.48
CA ARG A 69 -3.44 -24.94 -9.57
C ARG A 69 -2.29 -25.94 -9.72
N LYS A 70 -1.13 -25.49 -10.18
CA LYS A 70 0.09 -26.27 -10.37
C LYS A 70 1.15 -25.99 -9.30
N LEU A 71 0.94 -25.01 -8.42
CA LEU A 71 1.94 -24.57 -7.45
C LEU A 71 2.32 -25.69 -6.46
N SER A 72 1.36 -26.55 -6.10
CA SER A 72 1.59 -27.72 -5.25
C SER A 72 2.56 -28.76 -5.83
N LEU A 73 2.81 -28.71 -7.15
CA LEU A 73 3.76 -29.58 -7.84
C LEU A 73 5.18 -28.97 -7.87
N VAL A 74 5.34 -27.71 -7.47
CA VAL A 74 6.61 -27.00 -7.47
C VAL A 74 7.27 -27.16 -6.11
N THR A 75 8.46 -27.74 -6.08
CA THR A 75 9.26 -27.90 -4.85
C THR A 75 10.27 -26.78 -4.65
N ASN A 76 10.52 -25.98 -5.69
CA ASN A 76 11.50 -24.89 -5.66
C ASN A 76 10.97 -23.65 -4.92
N PRO A 77 11.52 -23.30 -3.73
CA PRO A 77 11.03 -22.19 -2.92
C PRO A 77 11.19 -20.82 -3.59
N LEU A 78 12.15 -20.66 -4.52
CA LEU A 78 12.32 -19.42 -5.27
C LEU A 78 11.15 -19.18 -6.23
N ILE A 79 10.63 -20.25 -6.84
CA ILE A 79 9.45 -20.15 -7.71
C ILE A 79 8.23 -19.76 -6.88
N THR A 80 8.06 -20.34 -5.69
CA THR A 80 7.00 -19.96 -4.75
C THR A 80 7.15 -18.50 -4.31
N ALA A 81 8.37 -18.04 -4.03
CA ALA A 81 8.62 -16.63 -3.71
C ALA A 81 8.25 -15.69 -4.86
N ARG A 82 8.57 -16.06 -6.11
CA ARG A 82 8.21 -15.32 -7.32
C ARG A 82 6.71 -15.36 -7.62
N TYR A 83 6.04 -16.46 -7.29
CA TYR A 83 4.58 -16.57 -7.36
C TYR A 83 3.91 -15.57 -6.43
N HIS A 84 4.29 -15.56 -5.15
CA HIS A 84 3.76 -14.59 -4.20
C HIS A 84 4.06 -13.16 -4.60
N HIS A 85 5.26 -12.88 -5.11
CA HIS A 85 5.58 -11.56 -5.67
C HIS A 85 4.62 -11.15 -6.79
N ALA A 86 4.45 -12.00 -7.80
CA ALA A 86 3.58 -11.72 -8.93
C ALA A 86 2.10 -11.58 -8.53
N LEU A 87 1.63 -12.40 -7.59
CA LEU A 87 0.30 -12.30 -7.01
C LEU A 87 0.14 -10.99 -6.22
N GLY A 88 1.16 -10.57 -5.47
CA GLY A 88 1.20 -9.29 -4.76
C GLY A 88 1.09 -8.09 -5.72
N VAL A 89 1.83 -8.11 -6.84
CA VAL A 89 1.74 -7.05 -7.86
C VAL A 89 0.36 -7.05 -8.53
N LEU A 90 -0.23 -8.22 -8.84
CA LEU A 90 -1.60 -8.30 -9.37
C LEU A 90 -2.61 -7.70 -8.39
N ASN A 91 -2.56 -8.11 -7.12
CA ASN A 91 -3.42 -7.58 -6.05
C ASN A 91 -3.25 -6.06 -5.92
N PHE A 92 -2.02 -5.55 -5.97
CA PHE A 92 -1.75 -4.11 -5.97
C PHE A 92 -2.43 -3.39 -7.13
N TYR A 93 -2.38 -3.95 -8.35
CA TYR A 93 -3.04 -3.38 -9.53
C TYR A 93 -4.57 -3.43 -9.45
N GLN A 94 -5.12 -4.44 -8.78
CA GLN A 94 -6.55 -4.53 -8.45
C GLN A 94 -6.92 -3.62 -7.27
N ASN A 95 -5.95 -2.94 -6.65
CA ASN A 95 -6.15 -2.12 -5.46
C ASN A 95 -6.64 -2.97 -4.26
N HIS A 96 -6.13 -4.20 -4.15
CA HIS A 96 -6.24 -5.10 -2.99
C HIS A 96 -4.96 -4.96 -2.15
N ILE A 97 -4.82 -3.84 -1.45
CA ILE A 97 -3.54 -3.45 -0.85
C ILE A 97 -3.15 -4.39 0.30
N ILE A 98 -4.15 -4.85 1.05
CA ILE A 98 -3.98 -5.80 2.15
C ILE A 98 -3.40 -7.12 1.65
N GLU A 99 -4.08 -7.75 0.69
CA GLU A 99 -3.66 -9.02 0.11
C GLU A 99 -2.34 -8.87 -0.65
N ALA A 100 -2.05 -7.70 -1.22
CA ALA A 100 -0.75 -7.40 -1.80
C ALA A 100 0.36 -7.43 -0.74
N LEU A 101 0.18 -6.75 0.39
CA LEU A 101 1.16 -6.70 1.49
C LEU A 101 1.41 -8.10 2.09
N GLU A 102 0.38 -8.91 2.29
CA GLU A 102 0.53 -10.30 2.75
C GLU A 102 1.35 -11.15 1.76
N ASN A 103 1.09 -11.01 0.46
CA ASN A 103 1.84 -11.72 -0.57
C ASN A 103 3.30 -11.24 -0.66
N PHE A 104 3.55 -9.95 -0.48
CA PHE A 104 4.93 -9.44 -0.42
C PHE A 104 5.67 -9.95 0.82
N GLU A 105 5.03 -10.01 1.99
CA GLU A 105 5.60 -10.63 3.19
C GLU A 105 6.00 -12.09 2.97
N ASN A 106 5.12 -12.89 2.34
CA ASN A 106 5.40 -14.29 2.01
C ASN A 106 6.59 -14.43 1.04
N SER A 107 6.59 -13.62 -0.02
CA SER A 107 7.68 -13.61 -1.01
C SER A 107 9.02 -13.20 -0.39
N MET A 108 9.02 -12.16 0.45
CA MET A 108 10.19 -11.69 1.17
C MET A 108 10.73 -12.78 2.11
N THR A 109 9.87 -13.36 2.96
CA THR A 109 10.25 -14.43 3.90
C THR A 109 10.96 -15.58 3.20
N LEU A 110 10.41 -16.06 2.07
CA LEU A 110 11.03 -17.12 1.28
C LEU A 110 12.36 -16.68 0.65
N SER A 111 12.42 -15.48 0.07
CA SER A 111 13.62 -14.99 -0.63
C SER A 111 14.79 -14.73 0.31
N ASN A 112 14.52 -14.25 1.53
CA ASN A 112 15.54 -14.03 2.55
C ASN A 112 16.20 -15.34 2.98
N ASN A 113 15.41 -16.40 3.17
CA ASN A 113 15.91 -17.72 3.53
C ASN A 113 16.80 -18.33 2.44
N LEU A 114 16.70 -17.85 1.19
CA LEU A 114 17.49 -18.30 0.05
C LEU A 114 18.69 -17.40 -0.27
N ASN A 115 18.86 -16.26 0.43
CA ASN A 115 19.84 -15.21 0.08
C ASN A 115 19.66 -14.66 -1.36
N GLU A 116 18.44 -14.66 -1.88
CA GLU A 116 18.12 -14.23 -3.25
C GLU A 116 17.89 -12.71 -3.30
N ASN A 117 18.99 -11.94 -3.20
CA ASN A 117 18.98 -10.47 -3.07
C ASN A 117 18.18 -9.76 -4.18
N VAL A 118 18.22 -10.26 -5.41
CA VAL A 118 17.48 -9.63 -6.54
C VAL A 118 15.98 -9.76 -6.34
N GLN A 119 15.49 -10.96 -6.01
CA GLN A 119 14.07 -11.17 -5.75
C GLN A 119 13.62 -10.39 -4.52
N TRP A 120 14.41 -10.46 -3.44
CA TRP A 120 14.14 -9.71 -2.22
C TRP A 120 13.99 -8.21 -2.46
N ASN A 121 14.95 -7.59 -3.17
CA ASN A 121 14.92 -6.15 -3.45
C ASN A 121 13.75 -5.76 -4.36
N ASN A 122 13.42 -6.59 -5.36
CA ASN A 122 12.26 -6.37 -6.22
C ASN A 122 10.94 -6.44 -5.42
N THR A 123 10.78 -7.46 -4.57
CA THR A 123 9.60 -7.59 -3.71
C THR A 123 9.51 -6.43 -2.73
N ARG A 124 10.64 -6.03 -2.11
CA ARG A 124 10.69 -4.92 -1.16
C ARG A 124 10.27 -3.60 -1.82
N LEU A 125 10.75 -3.30 -3.03
CA LEU A 125 10.32 -2.11 -3.78
C LEU A 125 8.78 -2.05 -3.88
N TRP A 126 8.14 -3.14 -4.34
CA TRP A 126 6.69 -3.18 -4.48
C TRP A 126 5.94 -3.13 -3.15
N ARG A 127 6.50 -3.73 -2.10
CA ARG A 127 5.98 -3.61 -0.73
C ARG A 127 5.98 -2.17 -0.25
N GLU A 128 7.06 -1.42 -0.41
CA GLU A 128 7.12 -0.03 0.03
C GLU A 128 6.14 0.85 -0.76
N ILE A 129 5.95 0.58 -2.06
CA ILE A 129 4.90 1.23 -2.87
C ILE A 129 3.50 0.92 -2.30
N ALA A 130 3.25 -0.34 -1.91
CA ALA A 130 1.99 -0.74 -1.30
C ALA A 130 1.76 -0.08 0.06
N LEU A 131 2.80 0.05 0.90
CA LEU A 131 2.73 0.77 2.18
C LEU A 131 2.38 2.26 2.01
N ILE A 132 2.97 2.92 1.01
CA ILE A 132 2.62 4.30 0.67
C ILE A 132 1.14 4.40 0.26
N ASN A 133 0.63 3.44 -0.52
CA ASN A 133 -0.79 3.36 -0.88
C ASN A 133 -1.71 2.98 0.28
N PHE A 134 -1.14 2.34 1.30
CA PHE A 134 -1.78 2.06 2.58
C PHE A 134 -1.73 3.28 3.53
N TYR A 135 -1.22 4.43 3.08
CA TYR A 135 -1.04 5.65 3.87
C TYR A 135 -0.07 5.51 5.05
N GLU A 136 0.95 4.66 4.92
CA GLU A 136 1.97 4.42 5.94
C GLU A 136 3.27 5.21 5.65
N PRO A 137 3.65 6.21 6.47
CA PRO A 137 4.86 7.01 6.27
C PRO A 137 6.16 6.21 6.27
N SER A 138 6.21 5.11 7.03
CA SER A 138 7.40 4.25 7.08
C SER A 138 7.82 3.77 5.68
N GLY A 139 6.89 3.66 4.72
CA GLY A 139 7.21 3.32 3.33
C GLY A 139 8.14 4.33 2.63
N LEU A 140 8.03 5.63 2.96
CA LEU A 140 8.94 6.67 2.45
C LEU A 140 10.33 6.56 3.06
N GLU A 141 10.40 6.35 4.37
CA GLU A 141 11.66 6.19 5.10
C GLU A 141 12.43 4.97 4.60
N ASN A 142 11.73 3.84 4.46
CA ASN A 142 12.28 2.61 3.91
C ASN A 142 12.76 2.79 2.46
N THR A 143 12.07 3.58 1.65
CA THR A 143 12.49 3.89 0.27
C THR A 143 13.85 4.62 0.24
N LEU A 144 14.06 5.61 1.12
CA LEU A 144 15.36 6.29 1.24
C LEU A 144 16.45 5.38 1.78
N GLN A 145 16.10 4.53 2.74
CA GLN A 145 17.02 3.54 3.27
C GLN A 145 17.48 2.58 2.16
N MET A 146 16.57 2.08 1.33
CA MET A 146 16.90 1.24 0.16
C MET A 146 17.85 1.95 -0.81
N ILE A 147 17.62 3.23 -1.12
CA ILE A 147 18.52 4.00 -1.99
C ILE A 147 19.94 4.02 -1.42
N THR A 148 20.06 4.18 -0.10
CA THR A 148 21.35 4.18 0.60
C THR A 148 22.02 2.80 0.56
N GLU A 149 21.26 1.73 0.80
CA GLU A 149 21.75 0.33 0.74
C GLU A 149 22.23 -0.08 -0.66
N LEU A 150 21.66 0.51 -1.72
CA LEU A 150 22.09 0.33 -3.11
C LEU A 150 23.33 1.15 -3.47
N ASN A 151 24.00 1.76 -2.48
CA ASN A 151 25.21 2.56 -2.65
C ASN A 151 25.06 3.65 -3.71
N TYR A 152 23.87 4.25 -3.83
CA TYR A 152 23.62 5.35 -4.76
C TYR A 152 23.89 5.01 -6.23
N GLN A 153 23.85 3.73 -6.61
CA GLN A 153 24.07 3.32 -8.00
C GLN A 153 22.90 3.76 -8.87
N LYS A 154 23.19 4.42 -10.00
CA LYS A 154 22.19 4.68 -11.04
C LYS A 154 21.74 3.37 -11.64
N SER A 155 20.47 3.05 -11.45
CA SER A 155 19.84 1.84 -11.99
C SER A 155 18.37 2.09 -12.24
N TRP A 156 17.73 1.17 -12.95
CA TRP A 156 16.27 1.18 -13.12
C TRP A 156 15.57 1.16 -11.76
N MET A 157 16.02 0.32 -10.83
CA MET A 157 15.46 0.20 -9.49
C MET A 157 15.63 1.48 -8.67
N THR A 158 16.82 2.10 -8.71
CA THR A 158 17.06 3.37 -8.02
C THR A 158 16.19 4.49 -8.59
N SER A 159 16.01 4.54 -9.91
CA SER A 159 15.13 5.52 -10.56
C SER A 159 13.66 5.30 -10.14
N MET A 160 13.23 4.05 -10.03
CA MET A 160 11.90 3.71 -9.50
C MET A 160 11.74 4.14 -8.04
N LEU A 161 12.72 3.86 -7.17
CA LEU A 161 12.70 4.30 -5.78
C LEU A 161 12.61 5.83 -5.67
N CYS A 162 13.38 6.57 -6.49
CA CYS A 162 13.33 8.03 -6.53
C CYS A 162 11.94 8.55 -6.93
N ALA A 163 11.34 7.96 -7.97
CA ALA A 163 10.01 8.31 -8.41
C ALA A 163 8.96 8.05 -7.32
N HIS A 164 9.01 6.87 -6.70
CA HIS A 164 8.06 6.47 -5.67
C HIS A 164 8.18 7.28 -4.39
N TYR A 165 9.39 7.72 -4.03
CA TYR A 165 9.56 8.64 -2.92
C TYR A 165 8.79 9.95 -3.15
N LEU A 166 8.91 10.58 -4.32
CA LEU A 166 8.21 11.82 -4.64
C LEU A 166 6.69 11.62 -4.69
N ILE A 167 6.23 10.52 -5.29
CA ILE A 167 4.80 10.17 -5.34
C ILE A 167 4.24 9.94 -3.93
N GLY A 168 4.98 9.26 -3.07
CA GLY A 168 4.58 9.04 -1.69
C GLY A 168 4.59 10.33 -0.88
N ALA A 169 5.57 11.21 -1.10
CA ALA A 169 5.60 12.53 -0.47
C ALA A 169 4.36 13.35 -0.84
N TYR A 170 3.96 13.34 -2.12
CA TYR A 170 2.70 13.96 -2.57
C TYR A 170 1.48 13.37 -1.85
N ARG A 171 1.35 12.03 -1.84
CA ARG A 171 0.18 11.35 -1.25
C ARG A 171 0.05 11.53 0.25
N LEU A 172 1.18 11.54 0.96
CA LEU A 172 1.23 11.68 2.40
C LEU A 172 1.32 13.15 2.84
N ASN A 173 1.25 14.08 1.88
CA ASN A 173 1.45 15.51 2.11
C ASN A 173 2.73 15.80 2.94
N LYS A 174 3.81 15.11 2.61
CA LYS A 174 5.11 15.26 3.27
C LYS A 174 6.00 16.20 2.45
N PRO A 175 6.61 17.22 3.08
CA PRO A 175 7.54 18.08 2.38
C PRO A 175 8.79 17.29 1.98
N VAL A 176 9.31 17.57 0.78
CA VAL A 176 10.60 17.05 0.33
C VAL A 176 11.67 18.12 0.62
N THR A 177 12.69 17.79 1.41
CA THR A 177 13.77 18.75 1.68
C THR A 177 14.61 18.99 0.42
N GLU A 178 15.28 20.14 0.34
CA GLU A 178 16.17 20.45 -0.78
C GLU A 178 17.30 19.41 -0.90
N THR A 179 17.90 19.01 0.23
CA THR A 179 18.91 17.95 0.28
C THR A 179 18.39 16.62 -0.29
N THR A 180 17.17 16.23 0.09
CA THR A 180 16.54 15.02 -0.45
C THR A 180 16.30 15.17 -1.95
N TYR A 181 15.77 16.30 -2.40
CA TYR A 181 15.52 16.56 -3.82
C TYR A 181 16.81 16.44 -4.66
N GLN A 182 17.89 17.11 -4.23
CA GLN A 182 19.19 17.05 -4.91
C GLN A 182 19.74 15.63 -4.98
N LEU A 183 19.61 14.86 -3.89
CA LEU A 183 19.97 13.45 -3.87
C LEU A 183 19.19 12.68 -4.94
N LEU A 184 17.85 12.75 -4.93
CA LEU A 184 17.03 12.00 -5.89
C LEU A 184 17.32 12.39 -7.35
N ASN A 185 17.49 13.70 -7.62
CA ASN A 185 17.83 14.21 -8.94
C ASN A 185 19.20 13.70 -9.44
N SER A 186 20.16 13.50 -8.53
CA SER A 186 21.47 12.96 -8.89
C SER A 186 21.43 11.47 -9.28
N LEU A 187 20.39 10.74 -8.88
CA LEU A 187 20.27 9.29 -9.01
C LEU A 187 19.32 8.83 -10.11
N VAL A 188 18.31 9.63 -10.44
CA VAL A 188 17.36 9.30 -11.49
C VAL A 188 18.07 9.30 -12.85
N GLU A 189 17.78 8.30 -13.68
CA GLU A 189 18.42 8.11 -14.99
C GLU A 189 17.39 8.32 -16.12
N PRO A 190 17.50 9.40 -16.92
CA PRO A 190 16.52 9.73 -17.96
C PRO A 190 16.33 8.69 -19.06
N SER A 191 17.29 7.79 -19.27
CA SER A 191 17.17 6.70 -20.24
C SER A 191 16.20 5.59 -19.81
N TYR A 192 15.82 5.53 -18.52
CA TYR A 192 14.75 4.68 -18.02
C TYR A 192 13.42 5.43 -18.07
N PHE A 193 12.81 5.48 -19.25
CA PHE A 193 11.69 6.38 -19.55
C PHE A 193 10.48 6.23 -18.61
N GLY A 194 10.10 5.01 -18.23
CA GLY A 194 9.00 4.73 -17.31
C GLY A 194 9.25 5.29 -15.90
N PRO A 195 10.32 4.86 -15.20
CA PRO A 195 10.71 5.44 -13.92
C PRO A 195 10.91 6.97 -13.98
N TYR A 196 11.55 7.47 -15.04
CA TYR A 196 11.77 8.90 -15.21
C TYR A 196 10.46 9.68 -15.41
N ALA A 197 9.50 9.15 -16.17
CA ALA A 197 8.18 9.76 -16.30
C ALA A 197 7.45 9.85 -14.96
N LEU A 198 7.48 8.79 -14.15
CA LEU A 198 6.90 8.80 -12.80
C LEU A 198 7.59 9.82 -11.89
N TYR A 199 8.91 9.93 -11.98
CA TYR A 199 9.68 10.92 -11.23
C TYR A 199 9.26 12.35 -11.58
N GLN A 200 9.15 12.66 -12.87
CA GLN A 200 8.69 13.96 -13.34
C GLN A 200 7.24 14.26 -12.93
N ILE A 201 6.35 13.27 -13.00
CA ILE A 201 4.98 13.38 -12.47
C ILE A 201 5.00 13.74 -10.98
N GLY A 202 5.82 13.06 -10.18
CA GLY A 202 5.99 13.35 -8.76
C GLY A 202 6.44 14.78 -8.49
N LEU A 203 7.41 15.30 -9.26
CA LEU A 203 7.87 16.70 -9.14
C LEU A 203 6.77 17.72 -9.47
N ILE A 204 6.02 17.48 -10.55
CA ILE A 204 4.94 18.38 -10.97
C ILE A 204 3.81 18.39 -9.93
N LEU A 205 3.41 17.23 -9.42
CA LEU A 205 2.35 17.13 -8.41
C LEU A 205 2.74 17.75 -7.05
N LEU A 206 4.03 17.81 -6.74
CA LEU A 206 4.57 18.53 -5.59
C LEU A 206 4.69 20.05 -5.82
N ASN A 207 4.14 20.58 -6.93
CA ASN A 207 4.15 22.00 -7.31
C ASN A 207 5.55 22.63 -7.26
N ARG A 208 6.53 21.93 -7.83
CA ARG A 208 7.93 22.41 -7.85
C ARG A 208 8.24 23.37 -9.00
N TYR A 209 7.26 23.72 -9.82
CA TYR A 209 7.45 24.53 -11.01
C TYR A 209 6.55 25.76 -10.98
N GLU A 210 7.12 26.91 -11.35
CA GLU A 210 6.37 28.11 -11.66
C GLU A 210 5.54 27.92 -12.94
N SER A 211 4.51 28.75 -13.15
CA SER A 211 3.58 28.61 -14.29
C SER A 211 4.28 28.53 -15.66
N ASP A 212 5.31 29.35 -15.88
CA ASP A 212 6.03 29.40 -17.15
C ASP A 212 6.90 28.15 -17.37
N GLU A 213 7.50 27.61 -16.31
CA GLU A 213 8.31 26.39 -16.37
C GLU A 213 7.43 25.14 -16.50
N LEU A 214 6.27 25.13 -15.86
CA LEU A 214 5.34 24.01 -15.86
C LEU A 214 4.98 23.59 -17.30
N SER A 215 4.65 24.54 -18.16
CA SER A 215 4.29 24.24 -19.57
C SER A 215 5.42 23.53 -20.32
N ILE A 216 6.67 23.92 -20.08
CA ILE A 216 7.86 23.27 -20.66
C ILE A 216 7.98 21.84 -20.12
N LYS A 217 7.79 21.65 -18.81
CA LYS A 217 7.85 20.34 -18.16
C LYS A 217 6.75 19.39 -18.61
N LEU A 218 5.52 19.86 -18.80
CA LEU A 218 4.41 19.08 -19.34
C LEU A 218 4.72 18.60 -20.78
N PHE A 219 5.31 19.47 -21.60
CA PHE A 219 5.76 19.11 -22.95
C PHE A 219 6.89 18.06 -22.93
N GLU A 220 7.93 18.25 -22.11
CA GLU A 220 9.02 17.29 -21.94
C GLU A 220 8.50 15.92 -21.48
N LEU A 221 7.63 15.92 -20.47
CA LEU A 221 7.01 14.71 -19.94
C LEU A 221 6.19 13.97 -21.00
N SER A 222 5.40 14.69 -21.82
CA SER A 222 4.63 14.08 -22.91
C SER A 222 5.53 13.28 -23.87
N LYS A 223 6.73 13.80 -24.18
CA LYS A 223 7.71 13.13 -25.03
C LYS A 223 8.27 11.87 -24.36
N VAL A 224 8.55 11.93 -23.05
CA VAL A 224 9.03 10.78 -22.29
C VAL A 224 7.97 9.68 -22.26
N ILE A 225 6.72 10.00 -21.90
CA ILE A 225 5.63 9.00 -21.84
C ILE A 225 5.41 8.37 -23.21
N SER A 226 5.47 9.15 -24.30
CA SER A 226 5.30 8.60 -25.66
C SER A 226 6.37 7.57 -26.07
N LYS A 227 7.50 7.51 -25.36
CA LYS A 227 8.58 6.52 -25.58
C LYS A 227 8.40 5.22 -24.79
N THR A 228 7.49 5.16 -23.82
CA THR A 228 7.26 3.96 -23.01
C THR A 228 6.26 3.03 -23.69
N GLN A 229 6.39 1.71 -23.49
CA GLN A 229 5.34 0.76 -23.84
C GLN A 229 4.64 0.28 -22.57
N GLY A 230 3.59 0.96 -22.15
CA GLY A 230 2.88 0.59 -20.92
C GLY A 230 3.36 1.32 -19.67
N ILE A 231 2.86 0.87 -18.53
CA ILE A 231 2.99 1.57 -17.24
C ILE A 231 3.86 0.75 -16.29
N LYS A 232 4.88 1.40 -15.72
CA LYS A 232 5.64 0.86 -14.60
C LYS A 232 5.10 1.45 -13.29
N GLY A 233 5.19 0.73 -12.19
CA GLY A 233 4.76 1.23 -10.87
C GLY A 233 3.24 1.41 -10.75
N ASP A 234 2.84 2.50 -10.12
CA ASP A 234 1.45 2.77 -9.74
C ASP A 234 0.72 3.60 -10.82
N PHE A 235 -0.12 2.95 -11.63
CA PHE A 235 -0.84 3.62 -12.71
C PHE A 235 -1.82 4.70 -12.23
N ARG A 236 -2.29 4.64 -10.97
CA ARG A 236 -3.28 5.59 -10.44
C ARG A 236 -2.71 7.00 -10.37
N ILE A 237 -1.41 7.15 -10.10
CA ILE A 237 -0.79 8.48 -10.06
C ILE A 237 -0.75 9.14 -11.44
N ILE A 238 -0.59 8.35 -12.50
CA ILE A 238 -0.62 8.85 -13.89
C ILE A 238 -2.04 9.32 -14.23
N HIS A 239 -3.05 8.57 -13.79
CA HIS A 239 -4.45 8.98 -13.96
C HIS A 239 -4.77 10.26 -13.18
N THR A 240 -4.34 10.38 -11.91
CA THR A 240 -4.46 11.62 -11.13
C THR A 240 -3.80 12.78 -11.86
N PHE A 241 -2.58 12.57 -12.37
CA PHE A 241 -1.85 13.58 -13.12
C PHE A 241 -2.59 14.04 -14.39
N PHE A 242 -3.07 13.12 -15.24
CA PHE A 242 -3.85 13.50 -16.43
C PHE A 242 -5.20 14.12 -16.12
N THR A 243 -5.79 13.82 -14.96
CA THR A 243 -7.02 14.48 -14.50
C THR A 243 -6.74 15.93 -14.11
N GLN A 244 -5.61 16.19 -13.45
CA GLN A 244 -5.20 17.53 -13.02
C GLN A 244 -4.66 18.39 -14.18
N TYR A 245 -3.99 17.76 -15.14
CA TYR A 245 -3.35 18.41 -16.29
C TYR A 245 -3.81 17.77 -17.62
N PRO A 246 -5.11 17.91 -17.97
CA PRO A 246 -5.66 17.29 -19.18
C PRO A 246 -5.00 17.80 -20.47
N GLU A 247 -4.45 19.02 -20.48
CA GLU A 247 -3.74 19.61 -21.60
C GLU A 247 -2.53 18.78 -22.07
N VAL A 248 -1.91 18.00 -21.18
CA VAL A 248 -0.79 17.11 -21.53
C VAL A 248 -1.19 16.14 -22.63
N LEU A 249 -2.44 15.66 -22.62
CA LEU A 249 -2.96 14.75 -23.64
C LEU A 249 -3.09 15.42 -25.01
N THR A 250 -3.31 16.74 -25.05
CA THR A 250 -3.50 17.50 -26.30
C THR A 250 -2.18 17.96 -26.93
N ILE A 251 -1.12 18.09 -26.14
CA ILE A 251 0.20 18.60 -26.58
C ILE A 251 0.87 17.72 -27.66
N ASN A 252 0.57 16.42 -27.69
CA ASN A 252 1.09 15.46 -28.68
C ASN A 252 -0.03 14.51 -29.15
N ASP A 253 -1.17 15.14 -29.47
CA ASP A 253 -2.52 14.59 -29.45
C ASP A 253 -2.65 13.12 -29.88
N ALA A 254 -2.17 12.77 -31.09
CA ALA A 254 -2.39 11.42 -31.61
C ALA A 254 -1.63 10.32 -30.84
N LEU A 255 -0.38 10.56 -30.44
CA LEU A 255 0.48 9.53 -29.84
C LEU A 255 0.11 9.28 -28.38
N LEU A 256 -0.04 10.36 -27.59
CA LEU A 256 -0.31 10.21 -26.16
C LEU A 256 -1.75 9.78 -25.89
N THR A 257 -2.72 10.25 -26.69
CA THR A 257 -4.10 9.75 -26.64
C THR A 257 -4.15 8.25 -26.96
N SER A 258 -3.41 7.80 -27.98
CA SER A 258 -3.29 6.38 -28.31
C SER A 258 -2.64 5.58 -27.18
N TRP A 259 -1.56 6.09 -26.59
CA TRP A 259 -0.89 5.48 -25.44
C TRP A 259 -1.84 5.34 -24.24
N ASN A 260 -2.54 6.41 -23.87
CA ASN A 260 -3.50 6.44 -22.77
C ASN A 260 -4.60 5.39 -22.97
N LYS A 261 -5.18 5.34 -24.18
CA LYS A 261 -6.21 4.36 -24.55
C LYS A 261 -5.70 2.92 -24.54
N THR A 262 -4.44 2.70 -24.91
CA THR A 262 -3.85 1.36 -25.03
C THR A 262 -3.43 0.79 -23.67
N TYR A 263 -2.89 1.63 -22.78
CA TYR A 263 -2.22 1.15 -21.58
C TYR A 263 -2.89 1.58 -20.27
N LEU A 264 -3.27 2.84 -20.12
CA LEU A 264 -3.79 3.37 -18.85
C LEU A 264 -5.28 3.09 -18.66
N LEU A 265 -6.12 3.44 -19.64
CA LEU A 265 -7.57 3.28 -19.53
C LEU A 265 -8.02 1.82 -19.28
N PRO A 266 -7.38 0.78 -19.85
CA PRO A 266 -7.70 -0.60 -19.51
C PRO A 266 -7.46 -0.93 -18.03
N LEU A 267 -6.40 -0.38 -17.42
CA LEU A 267 -6.11 -0.58 -16.00
C LEU A 267 -7.14 0.12 -15.12
N ILE A 268 -7.49 1.36 -15.44
CA ILE A 268 -8.51 2.14 -14.71
C ILE A 268 -9.86 1.43 -14.74
N LYS A 269 -10.31 1.02 -15.94
CA LYS A 269 -11.59 0.30 -16.09
C LYS A 269 -11.61 -1.03 -15.34
N ALA A 270 -10.54 -1.82 -15.44
CA ALA A 270 -10.45 -3.08 -14.72
C ALA A 270 -10.45 -2.85 -13.19
N ASN A 271 -9.76 -1.81 -12.71
CA ASN A 271 -9.79 -1.42 -11.31
C ASN A 271 -11.20 -1.02 -10.87
N GLU A 272 -11.89 -0.13 -11.59
CA GLU A 272 -13.25 0.29 -11.27
C GLU A 272 -14.26 -0.87 -11.28
N GLN A 273 -14.13 -1.80 -12.24
CA GLN A 273 -14.96 -3.01 -12.31
C GLN A 273 -14.73 -3.96 -11.14
N ASP A 274 -13.49 -4.10 -10.70
CA ASP A 274 -13.12 -4.92 -9.55
C ASP A 274 -13.60 -4.27 -8.24
N GLN A 275 -13.37 -2.96 -8.10
CA GLN A 275 -13.78 -2.16 -6.94
C GLN A 275 -15.29 -2.00 -6.81
N SER A 276 -16.04 -1.98 -7.90
CA SER A 276 -17.52 -1.95 -7.84
C SER A 276 -18.12 -3.28 -7.40
N LYS A 277 -17.41 -4.40 -7.63
CA LYS A 277 -17.80 -5.73 -7.12
C LYS A 277 -17.43 -5.90 -5.65
N LEU A 278 -16.26 -5.39 -5.26
CA LEU A 278 -15.88 -5.29 -3.86
C LEU A 278 -16.90 -4.39 -3.17
N PHE A 279 -17.66 -4.96 -2.25
CA PHE A 279 -18.67 -4.25 -1.48
C PHE A 279 -19.85 -3.72 -2.32
N SER A 280 -20.30 -4.46 -3.34
CA SER A 280 -21.51 -4.11 -4.13
C SER A 280 -22.78 -4.00 -3.29
N ASN A 281 -22.82 -4.69 -2.15
CA ASN A 281 -23.96 -4.73 -1.24
C ASN A 281 -23.84 -3.69 -0.12
N VAL A 282 -22.79 -2.85 -0.14
CA VAL A 282 -22.49 -1.88 0.91
C VAL A 282 -22.77 -0.48 0.38
N SER A 283 -23.52 0.32 1.15
CA SER A 283 -23.86 1.70 0.81
C SER A 283 -22.61 2.60 0.70
N ASP A 284 -22.60 3.54 -0.25
CA ASP A 284 -21.59 4.60 -0.32
C ASP A 284 -21.82 5.69 0.74
N GLU A 285 -23.04 5.82 1.26
CA GLU A 285 -23.35 6.70 2.38
C GLU A 285 -23.08 6.01 3.71
N PRO A 286 -22.59 6.76 4.71
CA PRO A 286 -22.42 8.21 4.69
C PRO A 286 -21.08 8.65 4.10
N LYS A 287 -21.04 9.93 3.69
CA LYS A 287 -19.79 10.63 3.38
C LYS A 287 -19.08 11.11 4.64
N VAL A 288 -17.82 10.72 4.79
CA VAL A 288 -16.96 11.07 5.93
C VAL A 288 -15.82 11.99 5.51
N SER A 289 -15.35 12.81 6.45
CA SER A 289 -14.19 13.67 6.21
C SER A 289 -12.93 12.84 5.93
N VAL A 290 -12.15 13.26 4.95
CA VAL A 290 -10.85 12.64 4.63
C VAL A 290 -9.86 12.99 5.74
N THR A 291 -9.56 12.02 6.62
CA THR A 291 -8.61 12.22 7.73
C THR A 291 -7.58 11.09 7.80
N SER A 292 -6.30 11.42 7.91
CA SER A 292 -5.25 10.42 8.20
C SER A 292 -5.14 10.16 9.70
N CYS A 293 -4.82 8.92 10.09
CA CYS A 293 -4.44 8.60 11.48
C CYS A 293 -3.28 9.47 11.99
N LEU A 294 -2.41 9.94 11.10
CA LEU A 294 -1.31 10.84 11.45
C LEU A 294 -1.78 12.23 11.92
N ASN A 295 -3.02 12.60 11.58
CA ASN A 295 -3.62 13.89 11.92
C ASN A 295 -4.77 13.75 12.92
N CYS A 296 -4.97 12.55 13.49
CA CYS A 296 -6.06 12.29 14.44
C CYS A 296 -5.64 12.49 15.91
N ASP A 297 -4.39 12.92 16.16
CA ASP A 297 -3.84 13.18 17.49
C ASP A 297 -3.92 11.95 18.41
N ASN A 298 -3.81 10.73 17.85
CA ASN A 298 -3.95 9.47 18.59
C ASN A 298 -5.27 9.33 19.40
N ARG A 299 -6.35 10.02 19.03
CA ARG A 299 -7.61 9.96 19.80
C ARG A 299 -8.17 8.56 19.95
N CYS A 300 -8.00 7.70 18.93
CA CYS A 300 -8.48 6.32 19.02
C CYS A 300 -7.71 5.45 20.04
N CYS A 301 -6.60 5.95 20.57
CA CYS A 301 -5.72 5.26 21.51
C CYS A 301 -5.89 5.75 22.96
N TYR A 302 -6.78 6.71 23.24
CA TYR A 302 -6.85 7.34 24.57
C TYR A 302 -7.10 6.31 25.69
N ASP A 303 -8.02 5.37 25.47
CA ASP A 303 -8.39 4.34 26.44
C ASP A 303 -7.58 3.02 26.32
N GLY A 304 -6.56 3.00 25.47
CA GLY A 304 -5.89 1.74 25.14
C GLY A 304 -6.79 0.81 24.31
N VAL A 305 -6.50 -0.49 24.34
CA VAL A 305 -7.28 -1.50 23.62
C VAL A 305 -7.38 -2.77 24.43
N TYR A 306 -8.58 -3.35 24.47
CA TYR A 306 -8.83 -4.66 25.05
C TYR A 306 -8.23 -5.74 24.16
N VAL A 307 -7.59 -6.74 24.78
CA VAL A 307 -6.92 -7.81 24.04
C VAL A 307 -7.42 -9.17 24.52
N THR A 308 -7.55 -10.09 23.58
CA THR A 308 -7.73 -11.51 23.90
C THR A 308 -6.41 -12.11 24.40
N TYR A 309 -6.49 -13.26 25.07
CA TYR A 309 -5.30 -14.01 25.49
C TYR A 309 -4.37 -14.34 24.31
N ALA A 310 -4.93 -14.71 23.15
CA ALA A 310 -4.15 -15.03 21.96
C ALA A 310 -3.38 -13.82 21.42
N GLU A 311 -3.98 -12.62 21.46
CA GLU A 311 -3.33 -11.38 21.06
C GLU A 311 -2.27 -10.93 22.05
N GLU A 312 -2.53 -11.05 23.36
CA GLU A 312 -1.54 -10.81 24.41
C GLU A 312 -0.28 -11.66 24.18
N GLU A 313 -0.42 -12.97 24.00
CA GLU A 313 0.71 -13.88 23.77
C GLU A 313 1.43 -13.60 22.45
N LYS A 314 0.71 -13.12 21.45
CA LYS A 314 1.30 -12.69 20.18
C LYS A 314 2.14 -11.43 20.34
N ILE A 315 1.62 -10.42 21.07
CA ILE A 315 2.34 -9.18 21.36
C ILE A 315 3.57 -9.45 22.23
N LYS A 316 3.44 -10.25 23.29
CA LYS A 316 4.57 -10.65 24.15
C LYS A 316 5.70 -11.29 23.34
N ARG A 317 5.38 -12.26 22.48
CA ARG A 317 6.38 -12.91 21.61
C ARG A 317 7.05 -11.92 20.67
N HIS A 318 6.30 -10.97 20.11
CA HIS A 318 6.84 -9.94 19.23
C HIS A 318 7.80 -8.98 19.97
N ILE A 319 7.41 -8.51 21.16
CA ILE A 319 8.26 -7.67 22.01
C ILE A 319 9.53 -8.42 22.42
N GLN A 320 9.42 -9.69 22.83
CA GLN A 320 10.57 -10.52 23.19
C GLN A 320 11.53 -10.73 22.01
N LYS A 321 10.99 -10.86 20.79
CA LYS A 321 11.80 -11.03 19.58
C LYS A 321 12.51 -9.73 19.17
N PHE A 322 11.90 -8.57 19.44
CA PHE A 322 12.39 -7.26 18.99
C PHE A 322 12.40 -6.20 20.11
N PRO A 323 13.10 -6.42 21.23
CA PRO A 323 13.01 -5.57 22.42
C PRO A 323 13.46 -4.11 22.16
N GLU A 324 14.38 -3.91 21.22
CA GLU A 324 14.89 -2.58 20.85
C GLU A 324 13.81 -1.65 20.28
N ASP A 325 12.74 -2.21 19.70
CA ASP A 325 11.62 -1.42 19.16
C ASP A 325 10.65 -0.97 20.26
N PHE A 326 10.79 -1.50 21.49
CA PHE A 326 9.82 -1.37 22.58
C PHE A 326 10.45 -0.89 23.90
N LYS A 327 11.59 -0.17 23.87
CA LYS A 327 12.31 0.30 25.08
C LYS A 327 11.46 1.03 26.12
N ARG A 328 10.41 1.74 25.67
CA ARG A 328 9.48 2.49 26.53
C ARG A 328 8.29 1.67 27.05
N VAL A 329 8.09 0.46 26.51
CA VAL A 329 6.97 -0.40 26.86
C VAL A 329 7.41 -1.32 28.00
N PRO A 330 6.76 -1.27 29.17
CA PRO A 330 7.09 -2.18 30.27
C PRO A 330 6.77 -3.63 29.89
N SER A 331 7.45 -4.58 30.53
CA SER A 331 7.20 -6.02 30.32
C SER A 331 5.75 -6.41 30.66
N ASP A 332 5.20 -5.81 31.70
CA ASP A 332 3.77 -5.85 32.02
C ASP A 332 3.08 -4.65 31.35
N PHE A 333 2.69 -4.79 30.08
CA PHE A 333 2.04 -3.74 29.29
C PHE A 333 0.51 -3.78 29.35
N LEU A 334 -0.08 -4.64 30.19
CA LEU A 334 -1.53 -4.77 30.34
C LEU A 334 -2.00 -4.32 31.73
N GLU A 335 -3.22 -3.83 31.80
CA GLU A 335 -3.94 -3.51 33.04
C GLU A 335 -5.33 -4.15 33.01
N ASN A 336 -5.96 -4.24 34.18
CA ASN A 336 -7.39 -4.56 34.22
C ASN A 336 -8.15 -3.31 33.77
N GLY A 337 -8.83 -3.42 32.64
CA GLY A 337 -9.74 -2.40 32.15
C GLY A 337 -11.16 -2.77 32.53
N ASP A 338 -11.90 -1.76 32.96
CA ASP A 338 -13.34 -1.84 33.16
C ASP A 338 -13.96 -0.64 32.45
N TRP A 339 -14.68 -0.91 31.37
CA TRP A 339 -15.43 0.10 30.64
C TRP A 339 -16.89 -0.01 31.07
N GLU A 340 -17.11 0.40 32.32
CA GLU A 340 -18.40 0.32 33.01
C GLU A 340 -19.07 -1.06 32.83
N PHE A 341 -20.35 -1.11 32.47
CA PHE A 341 -21.12 -2.34 32.27
C PHE A 341 -20.93 -2.98 30.89
N LEU A 342 -20.13 -2.36 29.99
CA LEU A 342 -20.00 -2.82 28.61
C LEU A 342 -18.90 -3.86 28.44
N PHE A 343 -17.72 -3.66 29.05
CA PHE A 343 -16.57 -4.56 28.91
C PHE A 343 -15.68 -4.59 30.14
N GLY A 344 -15.47 -5.78 30.69
CA GLY A 344 -14.39 -6.07 31.64
C GLY A 344 -13.32 -6.95 30.98
N GLY A 345 -12.04 -6.70 31.24
CA GLY A 345 -10.99 -7.54 30.71
C GLY A 345 -9.58 -6.97 30.85
N LYS A 346 -8.62 -7.60 30.16
CA LYS A 346 -7.27 -7.06 30.02
C LYS A 346 -7.25 -6.07 28.88
N ARG A 347 -6.72 -4.88 29.13
CA ARG A 347 -6.43 -3.87 28.11
C ARG A 347 -4.99 -3.41 28.20
N THR A 348 -4.49 -2.80 27.15
CA THR A 348 -3.16 -2.16 27.16
C THR A 348 -3.11 -1.03 28.19
N LYS A 349 -1.99 -0.92 28.90
CA LYS A 349 -1.73 0.19 29.83
C LYS A 349 -1.86 1.53 29.14
N ARG A 350 -2.31 2.50 29.93
CA ARG A 350 -2.46 3.90 29.51
C ARG A 350 -1.44 4.75 30.27
N VAL A 351 -0.89 5.75 29.60
CA VAL A 351 0.03 6.72 30.20
C VAL A 351 -0.51 8.12 29.99
N PHE A 352 -0.16 9.06 30.87
CA PHE A 352 -0.56 10.45 30.71
C PHE A 352 -0.09 11.00 29.35
N HIS A 353 -0.96 11.73 28.67
CA HIS A 353 -0.67 12.38 27.41
C HIS A 353 -1.38 13.72 27.33
N GLU A 354 -0.62 14.76 26.99
CA GLU A 354 -1.15 16.10 26.80
C GLU A 354 -1.55 16.31 25.34
N TYR A 355 -2.84 16.18 25.07
CA TYR A 355 -3.44 16.50 23.78
C TYR A 355 -3.41 18.02 23.56
N LEU A 356 -2.84 18.45 22.43
CA LEU A 356 -2.61 19.87 22.13
C LEU A 356 -3.79 20.54 21.42
N ARG A 357 -4.75 19.76 20.93
CA ARG A 357 -5.89 20.30 20.18
C ARG A 357 -6.96 20.84 21.13
N ASP A 358 -7.41 22.07 20.85
CA ASP A 358 -8.50 22.73 21.61
C ASP A 358 -9.84 21.98 21.53
N ASP A 359 -10.04 21.17 20.49
CA ASP A 359 -11.23 20.34 20.29
C ASP A 359 -11.06 18.91 20.86
N TYR A 360 -10.10 18.69 21.76
CA TYR A 360 -10.01 17.42 22.50
C TYR A 360 -11.20 17.30 23.46
N PRO A 361 -11.91 16.15 23.49
CA PRO A 361 -13.14 16.04 24.27
C PRO A 361 -12.87 16.11 25.78
N ALA A 362 -13.59 16.99 26.48
CA ALA A 362 -13.38 17.21 27.90
C ALA A 362 -13.66 15.98 28.78
N HIS A 363 -14.54 15.07 28.31
CA HIS A 363 -14.87 13.82 29.00
C HIS A 363 -13.86 12.69 28.72
N PHE A 364 -12.93 12.86 27.78
CA PHE A 364 -11.85 11.91 27.59
C PHE A 364 -10.76 12.16 28.63
N GLU A 365 -10.27 11.09 29.23
CA GLU A 365 -9.06 11.15 30.04
C GLU A 365 -7.88 11.63 29.17
N LYS A 366 -6.96 12.39 29.77
CA LYS A 366 -5.71 12.81 29.14
C LYS A 366 -4.67 11.69 29.20
N THR A 367 -5.03 10.55 28.62
CA THR A 367 -4.24 9.34 28.61
C THR A 367 -4.10 8.80 27.19
N ILE A 368 -3.09 7.96 26.95
CA ILE A 368 -2.85 7.33 25.66
C ILE A 368 -2.33 5.90 25.86
N CYS A 369 -2.65 5.02 24.92
CA CYS A 369 -2.11 3.66 24.85
C CYS A 369 -0.58 3.65 24.91
N ILE A 370 -0.01 2.76 25.73
CA ILE A 370 1.44 2.59 25.87
C ILE A 370 2.18 2.29 24.55
N PHE A 371 1.47 1.79 23.53
CA PHE A 371 2.03 1.53 22.20
C PHE A 371 1.90 2.72 21.22
N ALA A 372 1.17 3.78 21.55
CA ALA A 372 1.04 4.95 20.69
C ALA A 372 2.27 5.84 20.77
N LEU A 373 2.80 6.27 19.62
CA LEU A 373 3.99 7.12 19.48
C LEU A 373 3.58 8.59 19.34
N GLU A 374 4.53 9.49 19.62
CA GLU A 374 4.30 10.94 19.59
C GLU A 374 3.88 11.46 18.21
N ASP A 375 4.27 10.78 17.15
CA ASP A 375 3.97 11.13 15.75
C ASP A 375 2.60 10.65 15.24
N GLY A 376 1.75 10.11 16.13
CA GLY A 376 0.45 9.55 15.75
C GLY A 376 0.49 8.07 15.34
N SER A 377 1.67 7.45 15.29
CA SER A 377 1.82 6.06 14.84
C SER A 377 1.75 5.05 15.99
N CYS A 378 1.62 3.76 15.66
CA CYS A 378 1.58 2.68 16.63
C CYS A 378 2.90 1.88 16.59
N SER A 379 3.58 1.71 17.73
CA SER A 379 4.87 1.01 17.76
C SER A 379 4.77 -0.47 17.40
N LEU A 380 3.64 -1.13 17.61
CA LEU A 380 3.40 -2.50 17.12
C LEU A 380 3.40 -2.55 15.60
N GLN A 381 2.66 -1.64 14.95
CA GLN A 381 2.58 -1.52 13.50
C GLN A 381 3.95 -1.12 12.91
N ARG A 382 4.62 -0.11 13.50
CA ARG A 382 5.95 0.34 13.05
C ARG A 382 6.99 -0.78 13.16
N SER A 383 6.98 -1.54 14.25
CA SER A 383 7.88 -2.70 14.41
C SER A 383 7.55 -3.81 13.39
N ALA A 384 6.27 -4.14 13.18
CA ALA A 384 5.86 -5.09 12.14
C ALA A 384 6.42 -4.69 10.75
N ILE A 385 6.26 -3.42 10.39
CA ILE A 385 6.71 -2.90 9.09
C ILE A 385 8.23 -2.97 8.97
N LYS A 386 8.95 -2.54 10.02
CA LYS A 386 10.41 -2.58 10.12
C LYS A 386 10.96 -4.00 9.91
N HIS A 387 10.25 -5.01 10.40
CA HIS A 387 10.60 -6.42 10.25
C HIS A 387 9.91 -7.10 9.06
N HIS A 388 9.51 -6.32 8.06
CA HIS A 388 8.95 -6.78 6.78
C HIS A 388 7.63 -7.57 6.88
N MET A 389 6.90 -7.45 7.98
CA MET A 389 5.59 -8.05 8.20
C MET A 389 4.46 -7.14 7.70
N HIS A 390 3.26 -7.67 7.57
CA HIS A 390 2.03 -6.92 7.33
C HIS A 390 1.80 -5.89 8.46
N PRO A 391 1.36 -4.64 8.16
CA PRO A 391 1.18 -3.59 9.18
C PRO A 391 0.30 -3.99 10.37
N TRP A 392 -0.70 -4.83 10.12
CA TRP A 392 -1.63 -5.32 11.14
C TRP A 392 -1.30 -6.73 11.64
N SER A 393 -0.14 -7.27 11.30
CA SER A 393 0.24 -8.64 11.66
C SER A 393 0.31 -8.85 13.17
N VAL A 394 0.63 -7.85 14.00
CA VAL A 394 0.73 -7.97 15.47
C VAL A 394 -0.16 -6.98 16.24
N LYS A 395 -0.92 -6.17 15.50
CA LYS A 395 -1.88 -5.22 16.06
C LYS A 395 -3.13 -5.96 16.52
N PRO A 396 -3.71 -5.65 17.70
CA PRO A 396 -5.00 -6.21 18.11
C PRO A 396 -6.08 -6.00 17.05
N GLU A 397 -6.97 -6.98 16.89
CA GLU A 397 -8.10 -6.98 15.95
C GLU A 397 -8.92 -5.71 16.14
N LEU A 398 -9.29 -5.42 17.39
CA LEU A 398 -10.05 -4.22 17.73
C LEU A 398 -9.41 -2.94 17.21
N CYS A 399 -8.08 -2.76 17.20
CA CYS A 399 -7.49 -1.49 16.79
C CYS A 399 -7.61 -1.18 15.28
N TRP A 400 -7.58 -2.20 14.40
CA TRP A 400 -7.73 -1.98 12.95
C TRP A 400 -9.18 -2.19 12.50
N GLU A 401 -9.96 -2.99 13.23
CA GLU A 401 -11.40 -3.11 12.99
C GLU A 401 -12.18 -1.91 13.51
N PHE A 402 -11.62 -1.17 14.48
CA PHE A 402 -12.27 -0.05 15.14
C PHE A 402 -13.03 0.91 14.22
N PRO A 403 -12.50 1.34 13.05
CA PRO A 403 -13.24 2.24 12.16
C PRO A 403 -14.46 1.59 11.47
N LEU A 404 -14.51 0.26 11.40
CA LEU A 404 -15.64 -0.51 10.85
C LEU A 404 -16.66 -0.87 11.91
N ILE A 405 -16.18 -1.14 13.12
CA ILE A 405 -16.99 -1.64 14.21
C ILE A 405 -17.42 -0.45 15.07
N GLY A 406 -18.68 -0.03 14.96
CA GLY A 406 -19.37 0.33 16.20
C GLY A 406 -19.59 -0.97 16.94
N LEU A 407 -18.90 -1.17 18.08
CA LEU A 407 -18.58 -2.42 18.80
C LEU A 407 -19.70 -3.48 19.02
N PHE A 408 -20.88 -3.35 18.42
CA PHE A 408 -22.13 -3.94 18.89
C PHE A 408 -23.18 -4.29 17.81
N ASN A 409 -22.84 -4.46 16.53
CA ASN A 409 -23.83 -4.93 15.54
C ASN A 409 -23.47 -6.23 14.84
N GLU A 410 -24.48 -7.10 14.74
CA GLU A 410 -24.45 -8.27 13.85
C GLU A 410 -24.38 -7.85 12.36
N ASP A 411 -24.74 -6.58 12.06
CA ASP A 411 -24.82 -5.97 10.73
C ASP A 411 -23.70 -4.98 10.38
N ALA A 412 -22.51 -5.09 10.98
CA ALA A 412 -21.37 -4.15 10.80
C ALA A 412 -20.93 -3.87 9.32
N LEU A 413 -21.43 -4.64 8.35
CA LEU A 413 -21.19 -4.45 6.92
C LEU A 413 -22.30 -3.67 6.18
N ASN A 414 -23.49 -3.52 6.75
CA ASN A 414 -24.63 -2.91 6.05
C ASN A 414 -24.63 -1.38 6.15
N LYS A 415 -24.23 -0.85 7.31
CA LYS A 415 -23.91 0.55 7.53
C LYS A 415 -22.92 0.65 8.70
N PRO A 416 -21.94 1.54 8.65
CA PRO A 416 -21.13 1.84 9.80
C PRO A 416 -22.03 2.53 10.84
N HIS A 417 -21.85 2.20 12.12
CA HIS A 417 -22.63 2.81 13.19
C HIS A 417 -22.40 4.31 13.26
N TYR A 418 -23.36 5.01 13.89
CA TYR A 418 -23.19 6.37 14.41
C TYR A 418 -23.41 7.54 13.43
N PHE A 419 -23.89 7.29 12.21
CA PHE A 419 -24.10 8.38 11.26
C PHE A 419 -25.53 8.94 11.25
N GLY A 420 -25.79 9.89 12.15
CA GLY A 420 -27.11 10.50 12.39
C GLY A 420 -27.91 9.82 13.51
N GLU A 421 -27.33 8.80 14.14
CA GLU A 421 -27.86 8.11 15.31
C GLU A 421 -27.05 8.51 16.57
N LYS A 422 -27.61 8.26 17.74
CA LYS A 422 -26.94 8.49 19.03
C LYS A 422 -25.67 7.61 19.13
N ASP A 423 -24.58 8.15 19.67
CA ASP A 423 -23.33 7.38 19.85
C ASP A 423 -23.61 6.09 20.62
N PRO A 424 -23.11 4.93 20.17
CA PRO A 424 -23.29 3.68 20.92
C PRO A 424 -22.67 3.75 22.32
N HIS A 425 -21.71 4.65 22.54
CA HIS A 425 -21.11 4.92 23.84
C HIS A 425 -21.70 6.17 24.52
N TYR A 426 -22.81 6.72 24.01
CA TYR A 426 -23.52 7.76 24.73
C TYR A 426 -24.17 7.14 25.96
N PHE A 427 -23.87 7.72 27.12
CA PHE A 427 -24.59 7.43 28.35
C PHE A 427 -25.50 8.61 28.76
N ASP A 428 -24.90 9.78 28.95
CA ASP A 428 -25.57 11.05 29.27
C ASP A 428 -24.77 12.25 28.72
N GLU A 429 -25.14 13.48 29.10
CA GLU A 429 -24.47 14.71 28.66
C GLU A 429 -23.01 14.82 29.15
N SER A 430 -22.64 14.10 30.21
CA SER A 430 -21.26 14.04 30.70
C SER A 430 -20.42 13.00 29.94
N GLN A 431 -21.08 12.02 29.30
CA GLN A 431 -20.48 10.98 28.46
C GLN A 431 -21.22 10.91 27.12
N PRO A 432 -21.05 11.94 26.25
CA PRO A 432 -21.82 12.08 25.01
C PRO A 432 -21.43 11.07 23.91
N GLY A 433 -20.45 10.20 24.17
CA GLY A 433 -19.99 9.19 23.24
C GLY A 433 -18.49 9.26 22.94
N TYR A 434 -18.00 8.22 22.27
CA TYR A 434 -16.59 8.08 21.89
C TYR A 434 -16.41 8.31 20.38
N LEU A 435 -17.20 7.62 19.56
CA LEU A 435 -17.08 7.64 18.10
C LEU A 435 -17.35 9.04 17.53
N SER A 436 -18.26 9.78 18.14
CA SER A 436 -18.66 11.16 17.79
C SER A 436 -17.51 12.14 17.71
N PHE A 437 -16.43 11.88 18.45
CA PHE A 437 -15.35 12.83 18.65
C PHE A 437 -14.09 12.46 17.87
N LEU A 438 -14.18 11.43 17.03
CA LEU A 438 -13.05 11.01 16.20
C LEU A 438 -13.04 11.75 14.86
N PRO A 439 -11.92 12.35 14.48
CA PRO A 439 -11.82 13.07 13.20
C PRO A 439 -12.10 12.22 11.96
N CYS A 440 -11.93 10.90 12.02
CA CYS A 440 -12.20 10.00 10.89
C CYS A 440 -13.68 9.59 10.77
N SER A 441 -14.48 9.74 11.82
CA SER A 441 -15.91 9.39 11.85
C SER A 441 -16.82 10.60 11.62
N LYS A 442 -16.29 11.78 11.31
CA LYS A 442 -17.10 12.98 11.10
C LYS A 442 -17.81 12.94 9.74
N VAL A 443 -19.13 13.00 9.74
CA VAL A 443 -19.93 13.14 8.50
C VAL A 443 -19.81 14.55 7.97
N THR A 444 -19.62 14.66 6.66
CA THR A 444 -19.59 15.94 5.96
C THR A 444 -20.22 15.77 4.58
N GLU A 445 -21.01 16.74 4.11
CA GLU A 445 -21.62 16.72 2.77
C GLU A 445 -20.56 16.59 1.65
N ASP A 446 -19.41 17.25 1.86
CA ASP A 446 -18.24 17.24 0.96
C ASP A 446 -17.28 16.07 1.23
N GLY A 447 -17.67 15.12 2.09
CA GLY A 447 -16.84 13.97 2.44
C GLY A 447 -16.71 12.95 1.31
N ILE A 448 -15.91 11.91 1.55
CA ILE A 448 -15.84 10.74 0.67
C ILE A 448 -16.68 9.60 1.24
N SER A 449 -17.15 8.70 0.37
CA SER A 449 -17.80 7.45 0.80
C SER A 449 -16.97 6.74 1.87
N TRP A 450 -17.60 6.38 3.00
CA TRP A 450 -16.92 5.67 4.09
C TRP A 450 -16.30 4.35 3.62
N LYS A 451 -16.94 3.66 2.66
CA LYS A 451 -16.43 2.45 2.02
C LYS A 451 -15.09 2.72 1.31
N LYS A 452 -14.94 3.90 0.69
CA LYS A 452 -13.66 4.32 0.10
C LYS A 452 -12.64 4.69 1.16
N MET A 453 -13.09 5.36 2.23
CA MET A 453 -12.24 5.77 3.35
C MET A 453 -11.63 4.56 4.09
N TYR A 454 -12.46 3.59 4.46
CA TYR A 454 -12.09 2.41 5.26
C TYR A 454 -11.91 1.16 4.42
N LYS A 455 -11.51 1.34 3.17
CA LYS A 455 -11.42 0.26 2.21
C LYS A 455 -10.46 -0.84 2.68
N ASN A 456 -9.30 -0.45 3.20
CA ASN A 456 -8.27 -1.40 3.62
C ASN A 456 -8.77 -2.25 4.79
N GLU A 457 -9.41 -1.62 5.77
CA GLU A 457 -10.04 -2.27 6.90
C GLU A 457 -11.11 -3.25 6.41
N LEU A 458 -12.01 -2.81 5.52
CA LEU A 458 -13.07 -3.64 4.96
C LEU A 458 -12.52 -4.86 4.21
N GLN A 459 -11.47 -4.68 3.40
CA GLN A 459 -10.81 -5.78 2.68
C GLN A 459 -10.25 -6.81 3.67
N TYR A 460 -9.49 -6.36 4.67
CA TYR A 460 -8.89 -7.26 5.65
C TYR A 460 -9.93 -7.98 6.51
N TYR A 461 -10.99 -7.28 6.92
CA TYR A 461 -12.10 -7.88 7.65
C TYR A 461 -12.75 -9.03 6.87
N LEU A 462 -13.04 -8.82 5.57
CA LEU A 462 -13.64 -9.85 4.72
C LEU A 462 -12.69 -11.03 4.48
N ALA A 463 -11.39 -10.76 4.28
CA ALA A 463 -10.38 -11.81 4.15
C ALA A 463 -10.31 -12.69 5.41
N LYS A 464 -10.30 -12.08 6.61
CA LYS A 464 -10.29 -12.80 7.89
C LYS A 464 -11.57 -13.59 8.15
N LYS A 465 -12.74 -13.02 7.87
CA LYS A 465 -14.03 -13.74 8.02
C LYS A 465 -14.14 -14.96 7.12
N THR A 466 -13.60 -14.89 5.91
CA THR A 466 -13.62 -16.01 4.96
C THR A 466 -12.72 -17.15 5.45
N SER A 467 -11.58 -16.84 6.09
CA SER A 467 -10.65 -17.85 6.63
C SER A 467 -11.16 -18.60 7.88
N LYS A 468 -12.18 -18.05 8.57
CA LYS A 468 -12.80 -18.67 9.77
C LYS A 468 -13.95 -19.63 9.42
N LYS A 469 -14.39 -19.67 8.16
CA LYS A 469 -15.42 -20.60 7.66
C LYS A 469 -14.75 -21.79 6.99
#